data_AF-A0A3B9XRS8-F1
#
_entry.id   AF-A0A3B9XRS8-F1
#
_cell.length_a   1.000
_cell.length_b   1.000
_cell.length_c   1.000
_cell.angle_alpha   90.00
_cell.angle_beta   90.00
_cell.angle_gamma   90.00
#
_symmetry.space_group_name_H-M   'P 1'
#
loop_
_entity.id
_entity.type
_entity.pdbx_description
1 polymer ?
#
loop_
_entity_poly.entity_id
_entity_poly.type
_entity_poly.pdbx_seq_one_letter_code
_entity_poly.pdbx_strand_id
1 'polypeptide(L)'
;MIRQLCRGLIRFTADNPQWVKIMYLEASNPGPRLEWMVEEFFQQDFAAGSAMVELAQQRHLLPEADPMSMLFILGGMVIHYVNVAPITRQVTGIDPLTDQQIDHYVDNFLRILQRP
;
A
#
# COMPACT_ATOMS: atom_id res chain seq x y z
N MET A 1 12.95 8.02 -7.18
CA MET A 1 12.62 8.08 -5.74
C MET A 1 11.34 7.30 -5.44
N ILE A 2 10.19 7.67 -6.02
CA ILE A 2 8.91 6.97 -5.84
C ILE A 2 8.95 5.47 -6.16
N ARG A 3 9.60 5.06 -7.26
CA ARG A 3 9.74 3.63 -7.62
C ARG A 3 10.35 2.80 -6.48
N GLN A 4 11.41 3.31 -5.86
CA GLN A 4 12.09 2.62 -4.77
C GLN A 4 11.26 2.63 -3.48
N LEU A 5 10.48 3.70 -3.25
CA LEU A 5 9.52 3.73 -2.15
C LEU A 5 8.45 2.65 -2.32
N CYS A 6 7.81 2.56 -3.49
CA CYS A 6 6.81 1.53 -3.80
C CYS A 6 7.38 0.12 -3.64
N ARG A 7 8.58 -0.12 -4.19
CA ARG A 7 9.27 -1.42 -4.07
C ARG A 7 9.60 -1.75 -2.61
N GLY A 8 10.06 -0.77 -1.84
CA GLY A 8 10.36 -0.91 -0.42
C GLY A 8 9.11 -1.24 0.40
N LEU A 9 8.00 -0.56 0.13
CA LEU A 9 6.72 -0.81 0.79
C LEU A 9 6.17 -2.20 0.50
N ILE A 10 6.26 -2.67 -0.75
CA ILE A 10 5.86 -4.04 -1.12
C ILE A 10 6.69 -5.07 -0.35
N ARG A 11 8.01 -4.92 -0.32
CA ARG A 11 8.90 -5.83 0.41
C ARG A 11 8.64 -5.82 1.92
N PHE A 12 8.56 -4.63 2.50
CA PHE A 12 8.24 -4.48 3.91
C PHE A 12 6.91 -5.17 4.26
N THR A 13 5.89 -4.99 3.42
CA THR A 13 4.58 -5.62 3.62
C THR A 13 4.63 -7.14 3.45
N ALA A 14 5.40 -7.64 2.48
CA ALA A 14 5.63 -9.06 2.27
C ALA A 14 6.38 -9.71 3.44
N ASP A 15 7.34 -9.01 4.04
CA ASP A 15 8.10 -9.46 5.21
C ASP A 15 7.28 -9.35 6.52
N ASN A 16 6.29 -8.45 6.57
CA ASN A 16 5.45 -8.18 7.74
C ASN A 16 3.94 -8.37 7.47
N PRO A 17 3.50 -9.54 6.96
CA PRO A 17 2.12 -9.72 6.50
C PRO A 17 1.10 -9.74 7.64
N GLN A 18 1.56 -9.96 8.88
CA GLN A 18 0.68 -10.05 10.06
C GLN A 18 0.01 -8.71 10.37
N TRP A 19 0.75 -7.60 10.26
CA TRP A 19 0.24 -6.26 10.54
C TRP A 19 -0.95 -5.93 9.64
N VAL A 20 -0.78 -6.14 8.33
CA VAL A 20 -1.85 -5.94 7.35
C VAL A 20 -3.05 -6.84 7.64
N LYS A 21 -2.83 -8.13 7.94
CA LYS A 21 -3.91 -9.08 8.19
C LYS A 21 -4.74 -8.68 9.40
N ILE A 22 -4.09 -8.29 10.50
CA ILE A 22 -4.79 -7.82 11.71
C ILE A 22 -5.61 -6.58 11.37
N MET A 23 -5.02 -5.59 10.70
CA MET A 23 -5.74 -4.38 10.27
C MET A 23 -7.00 -4.72 9.47
N TYR A 24 -6.91 -5.58 8.45
CA TYR A 24 -8.08 -5.95 7.63
C TYR A 24 -9.13 -6.75 8.40
N LEU A 25 -8.71 -7.66 9.27
CA LEU A 25 -9.63 -8.46 10.08
C LEU A 25 -10.44 -7.56 11.02
N GLU A 26 -9.77 -6.66 11.75
CA GLU A 26 -10.43 -5.75 12.67
C GLU A 26 -11.29 -4.69 11.94
N ALA A 27 -10.86 -4.24 10.76
CA ALA A 27 -11.66 -3.34 9.94
C ALA A 27 -12.93 -4.01 9.37
N SER A 28 -12.88 -5.32 9.09
CA SER A 28 -14.01 -6.07 8.52
C SER A 28 -15.09 -6.42 9.55
N ASN A 29 -14.73 -6.46 10.83
CA ASN A 29 -15.68 -6.67 11.92
C ASN A 29 -15.38 -5.68 13.06
N PRO A 30 -15.84 -4.42 12.94
CA PRO A 30 -15.55 -3.37 13.91
C PRO A 30 -15.97 -3.76 15.34
N GLY A 31 -15.12 -3.43 16.31
CA GLY A 31 -15.37 -3.67 17.72
C GLY A 31 -14.29 -3.08 18.62
N PRO A 32 -14.25 -3.44 19.91
CA PRO A 32 -13.38 -2.81 20.90
C PRO A 32 -11.88 -2.85 20.56
N ARG A 33 -11.44 -3.88 19.82
CA ARG A 33 -10.04 -3.96 19.37
C ARG A 33 -9.74 -2.95 18.27
N LEU A 34 -10.66 -2.72 17.33
CA LEU A 34 -10.49 -1.67 16.32
C LEU A 34 -10.48 -0.29 16.97
N GLU A 35 -11.35 -0.05 17.95
CA GLU A 35 -11.38 1.21 18.71
C GLU A 35 -10.03 1.48 19.39
N TRP A 36 -9.50 0.49 20.12
CA TRP A 36 -8.17 0.56 20.71
C TRP A 36 -7.05 0.79 19.67
N MET A 37 -7.09 0.09 18.53
CA MET A 37 -6.11 0.28 17.46
C MET A 37 -6.17 1.69 16.85
N VAL A 38 -7.36 2.27 16.75
CA VAL A 38 -7.53 3.65 16.27
C VAL A 38 -6.90 4.62 17.25
N GLU A 39 -7.17 4.47 18.54
CA GLU A 39 -6.64 5.33 19.61
C GLU A 39 -5.12 5.25 19.71
N GLU A 40 -4.54 4.04 19.66
CA GLU A 40 -3.11 3.84 19.88
C GLU A 40 -2.24 4.03 18.64
N PHE A 41 -2.75 3.70 17.44
CA PHE A 41 -1.92 3.62 16.23
C PHE A 41 -2.50 4.41 15.05
N PHE A 42 -3.74 4.13 14.64
CA PHE A 42 -4.19 4.57 13.32
C PHE A 42 -4.41 6.07 13.19
N GLN A 43 -4.73 6.78 14.27
CA GLN A 43 -4.82 8.24 14.22
C GLN A 43 -3.49 8.87 13.76
N GLN A 44 -2.37 8.44 14.34
CA GLN A 44 -1.05 8.96 13.99
C GLN A 44 -0.61 8.45 12.62
N ASP A 45 -0.83 7.16 12.33
CA ASP A 45 -0.43 6.57 11.05
C ASP A 45 -1.14 7.24 9.86
N PHE A 46 -2.44 7.52 9.97
CA PHE A 46 -3.20 8.13 8.89
C PHE A 46 -2.83 9.60 8.72
N ALA A 47 -2.63 10.34 9.82
CA ALA A 47 -2.17 11.72 9.76
C ALA A 47 -0.79 11.83 9.11
N ALA A 48 0.17 10.97 9.51
CA ALA A 48 1.50 10.93 8.92
C ALA A 48 1.47 10.50 7.45
N GLY A 49 0.65 9.50 7.11
CA GLY A 49 0.45 9.05 5.74
C GLY A 49 -0.11 10.15 4.84
N SER A 50 -1.14 10.86 5.29
CA SER A 50 -1.75 11.98 4.56
C SER A 50 -0.75 13.12 4.34
N ALA A 51 -0.01 13.52 5.38
CA ALA A 51 1.01 14.56 5.28
C ALA A 51 2.15 14.18 4.30
N MET A 52 2.51 12.89 4.24
CA MET A 52 3.49 12.38 3.28
C MET A 52 2.98 12.51 1.84
N VAL A 53 1.71 12.18 1.61
CA VAL A 53 1.06 12.35 0.30
C VAL A 53 1.02 13.82 -0.12
N GLU A 54 0.60 14.71 0.78
CA GLU A 54 0.57 16.16 0.52
C GLU A 54 1.95 16.68 0.12
N LEU A 55 2.99 16.30 0.86
CA LEU A 55 4.36 16.69 0.55
C LEU A 55 4.82 16.15 -0.83
N ALA A 56 4.43 14.93 -1.18
CA ALA A 56 4.75 14.35 -2.49
C ALA A 56 4.03 15.09 -3.63
N GLN A 57 2.77 15.50 -3.42
CA GLN A 57 2.00 16.29 -4.38
C GLN A 57 2.59 17.69 -4.57
N GLN A 58 2.97 18.38 -3.48
CA GLN A 58 3.65 19.69 -3.52
C GLN A 58 4.96 19.65 -4.29
N ARG A 59 5.63 18.49 -4.34
CA ARG A 59 6.85 18.25 -5.11
C ARG A 59 6.60 17.71 -6.51
N HIS A 60 5.35 17.66 -6.96
CA HIS A 60 4.93 17.09 -8.24
C HIS A 60 5.36 15.63 -8.46
N LEU A 61 5.54 14.88 -7.37
CA LEU A 61 5.87 13.47 -7.40
C LEU A 61 4.62 12.58 -7.52
N LEU A 62 3.49 13.04 -6.98
CA LEU A 62 2.18 12.43 -7.14
C LEU A 62 1.21 13.41 -7.80
N PRO A 63 0.18 12.92 -8.53
CA PRO A 63 -0.82 13.79 -9.11
C PRO A 63 -1.67 14.47 -8.02
N GLU A 64 -2.19 15.64 -8.35
CA GLU A 64 -3.11 16.38 -7.49
C GLU A 64 -4.44 15.62 -7.37
N ALA A 65 -4.78 15.29 -6.13
CA ALA A 65 -5.97 14.56 -5.71
C ALA A 65 -6.17 14.77 -4.21
N ASP A 66 -7.33 14.41 -3.67
CA ASP A 66 -7.54 14.34 -2.23
C ASP A 66 -6.47 13.44 -1.55
N PRO A 67 -5.72 13.93 -0.55
CA PRO A 67 -4.58 13.21 0.03
C PRO A 67 -4.94 11.86 0.65
N MET A 68 -6.08 11.78 1.34
CA MET A 68 -6.53 10.53 1.96
C MET A 68 -6.93 9.50 0.91
N SER A 69 -7.62 9.93 -0.15
CA SER A 69 -7.96 9.09 -1.29
C SER A 69 -6.70 8.55 -1.97
N MET A 70 -5.70 9.39 -2.19
CA MET A 70 -4.42 8.98 -2.76
C MET A 70 -3.66 8.02 -1.83
N LEU A 71 -3.66 8.25 -0.51
CA LEU A 71 -3.11 7.32 0.48
C LEU A 71 -3.76 5.94 0.37
N PHE A 72 -5.09 5.87 0.27
CA PHE A 72 -5.80 4.60 0.09
C PHE A 72 -5.51 3.93 -1.25
N ILE A 73 -5.35 4.69 -2.33
CA ILE A 73 -4.97 4.15 -3.64
C ILE A 73 -3.58 3.51 -3.57
N LEU A 74 -2.59 4.22 -2.99
CA LEU A 74 -1.22 3.71 -2.83
C LEU A 74 -1.18 2.50 -1.89
N GLY A 75 -1.91 2.57 -0.76
CA GLY A 75 -2.04 1.46 0.18
C GLY A 75 -2.67 0.25 -0.48
N GLY A 76 -3.77 0.43 -1.21
CA GLY A 76 -4.45 -0.62 -1.97
C GLY A 76 -3.53 -1.28 -2.99
N MET A 77 -2.78 -0.51 -3.76
CA MET A 77 -1.79 -1.02 -4.71
C MET A 77 -0.76 -1.94 -4.03
N VAL A 78 -0.15 -1.50 -2.93
CA VAL A 78 0.88 -2.29 -2.24
C VAL A 78 0.28 -3.50 -1.54
N ILE A 79 -0.74 -3.28 -0.73
CA ILE A 79 -1.27 -4.27 0.19
C ILE A 79 -2.04 -5.36 -0.55
N HIS A 80 -2.87 -4.98 -1.53
CA HIS A 80 -3.60 -5.97 -2.31
C HIS A 80 -2.65 -6.90 -3.04
N TYR A 81 -1.62 -6.35 -3.70
CA TYR A 81 -0.63 -7.13 -4.45
C TYR A 81 0.03 -8.21 -3.59
N VAL A 82 0.45 -7.86 -2.38
CA VAL A 82 1.05 -8.82 -1.43
C VAL A 82 0.03 -9.86 -0.95
N ASN A 83 -1.19 -9.43 -0.62
CA ASN A 83 -2.23 -10.34 -0.12
C ASN A 83 -2.70 -11.36 -1.16
N VAL A 84 -2.75 -10.98 -2.44
CA VAL A 84 -3.13 -11.90 -3.52
C VAL A 84 -1.95 -12.73 -4.05
N ALA A 85 -0.72 -12.41 -3.69
CA ALA A 85 0.45 -13.11 -4.22
C ALA A 85 0.42 -14.65 -4.03
N PRO A 86 -0.02 -15.20 -2.87
CA PRO A 86 -0.11 -16.65 -2.70
C PRO A 86 -1.10 -17.31 -3.66
N ILE A 87 -2.29 -16.72 -3.86
CA ILE A 87 -3.30 -17.27 -4.77
C ILE A 87 -2.85 -17.10 -6.23
N THR A 88 -2.25 -15.97 -6.59
CA THR A 88 -1.68 -15.77 -7.93
C THR A 88 -0.63 -16.82 -8.24
N ARG A 89 0.27 -17.14 -7.29
CA ARG A 89 1.27 -18.19 -7.47
C ARG A 89 0.65 -19.57 -7.63
N GLN A 90 -0.35 -19.92 -6.84
CA GLN A 90 -1.04 -21.21 -6.94
C GLN A 90 -1.78 -21.38 -8.27
N VAL A 91 -2.41 -20.31 -8.77
CA VAL A 91 -3.23 -20.36 -9.98
C VAL A 91 -2.38 -20.25 -11.26
N THR A 92 -1.35 -19.41 -11.25
CA THR A 92 -0.59 -19.07 -12.47
C THR A 92 0.80 -19.71 -12.53
N GLY A 93 1.31 -20.24 -11.41
CA GLY A 93 2.69 -20.70 -11.28
C GLY A 93 3.74 -19.59 -11.16
N ILE A 94 3.36 -18.32 -11.32
CA ILE A 94 4.26 -17.16 -11.26
C ILE A 94 4.30 -16.64 -9.83
N ASP A 95 5.49 -16.44 -9.27
CA ASP A 95 5.68 -15.80 -7.97
C ASP A 95 5.72 -14.27 -8.10
N PRO A 96 4.68 -13.54 -7.67
CA PRO A 96 4.60 -12.08 -7.82
C PRO A 96 5.58 -11.34 -6.93
N LEU A 97 6.13 -11.98 -5.89
CA LEU A 97 7.03 -11.33 -4.93
C LEU A 97 8.50 -11.45 -5.32
N THR A 98 8.79 -11.96 -6.53
CA THR A 98 10.14 -11.88 -7.09
C THR A 98 10.49 -10.43 -7.47
N ASP A 99 11.77 -10.08 -7.38
CA ASP A 99 12.25 -8.74 -7.71
C ASP A 99 11.81 -8.26 -9.09
N GLN A 100 11.84 -9.15 -10.08
CA GLN A 100 11.41 -8.85 -11.44
C GLN A 100 9.91 -8.52 -11.51
N GLN A 101 9.06 -9.28 -10.81
CA GLN A 101 7.62 -9.09 -10.84
C GLN A 101 7.19 -7.84 -10.06
N ILE A 102 7.82 -7.58 -8.91
CA ILE A 102 7.63 -6.34 -8.14
C ILE A 102 8.01 -5.13 -9.01
N ASP A 103 9.17 -5.18 -9.66
CA ASP A 103 9.62 -4.11 -10.54
C ASP A 103 8.64 -3.87 -11.69
N HIS A 104 8.18 -4.94 -12.34
CA HIS A 104 7.19 -4.85 -13.42
C HIS A 104 5.85 -4.25 -12.94
N TYR A 105 5.37 -4.67 -11.77
CA TYR A 105 4.14 -4.18 -11.17
C TYR A 105 4.22 -2.68 -10.83
N VAL A 106 5.31 -2.26 -10.18
CA VAL A 106 5.56 -0.85 -9.85
C VAL A 106 5.68 -0.01 -11.12
N ASP A 107 6.41 -0.47 -12.13
CA ASP A 107 6.57 0.28 -13.39
C ASP A 107 5.22 0.48 -14.10
N ASN A 108 4.35 -0.52 -14.10
CA ASN A 108 2.98 -0.38 -14.63
C ASN A 108 2.13 0.58 -13.80
N PHE A 109 2.21 0.52 -12.47
CA PHE A 109 1.50 1.47 -11.61
C PHE A 109 1.93 2.92 -11.86
N LEU A 110 3.23 3.17 -11.96
CA LEU A 110 3.75 4.51 -12.23
C LEU A 110 3.33 5.04 -13.60
N ARG A 111 3.23 4.17 -14.62
CA ARG A 111 2.69 4.55 -15.93
C ARG A 111 1.22 4.95 -15.85
N ILE A 112 0.42 4.33 -14.99
CA ILE A 112 -0.99 4.71 -14.79
C ILE A 112 -1.10 6.11 -14.16
N LEU A 113 -0.18 6.44 -13.25
CA LEU A 113 -0.14 7.78 -12.62
C LEU A 113 0.35 8.88 -13.55
N GLN A 114 1.13 8.53 -14.57
CA GLN A 114 1.58 9.46 -15.60
C GLN A 114 0.44 9.61 -16.62
N ARG A 115 -0.11 10.83 -16.74
CA ARG A 115 -1.05 11.14 -17.84
C ARG A 115 -0.39 10.79 -19.18
N PRO A 116 -1.15 10.29 -20.19
CA PRO A 116 -0.64 10.11 -21.54
C PRO A 116 -0.10 11.41 -22.13
#